data_AF-A0AAE1FY17-F1
#
_entry.id   AF-A0AAE1FY17-F1
#
_cell.length_a   1.000
_cell.length_b   1.000
_cell.length_c   1.000
_cell.angle_alpha   90.00
_cell.angle_beta   90.00
_cell.angle_gamma   90.00
#
_symmetry.space_group_name_H-M   'P 1'
#
loop_
_entity.id
_entity.type
_entity.pdbx_description
1 polymer ?
#
loop_
_entity_poly.entity_id
_entity_poly.type
_entity_poly.pdbx_seq_one_letter_code
_entity_poly.pdbx_strand_id
1 'polypeptide(L)'
;MFVSKKLCPCKCDILMYNYDLKESYNVPNADKLAEAFGYELCGYPPALFESKTVLLSANKPQIAKSIWNAVPHDDSPEGDILYVLDGGALLHRLPWQTGKTYTSILDSYCSYVSRHYGPSVIIVFDGYTNQPSTKDGTHTRRNKTVGRNVSFTSSMPLKMKKEEFLSNNDNKQRFINMLSECLERTGFQVHNADGDADVLIAQTAVMAAKKHRTVLVGDDTDLLILLLHLYQCGELYFMSEPRKSSSSSSHKYLNIGRACGILAQDVTSNILFTHAILGCDTTSRVFGVGKSVSLRLVQESPIFTEQASVFRKVSATKDEIIAAGEKAMGLLCKGGVTDSLNELRLKRFHAQVTDNKTAIHPRNLPPTSSSTKFHSLRVYHQVQEWMGNSLPPEEWGWRIQDGHFIPIHSDQDPAPQFLLELVRCKCKFGCSTMRCPCRRQGLDCTLACLECRGACANMCSHHQDDSEDIE
;
A
#
# COMPACT_ATOMS: atom_id res chain seq x y z
N MET A 1 9.73 -25.73 -21.18
CA MET A 1 9.99 -24.74 -20.13
C MET A 1 11.29 -25.12 -19.45
N PHE A 2 12.35 -24.33 -19.56
CA PHE A 2 13.61 -24.65 -18.87
C PHE A 2 14.06 -23.46 -18.03
N VAL A 3 14.01 -23.68 -16.71
CA VAL A 3 14.74 -22.91 -15.71
C VAL A 3 16.20 -22.85 -16.16
N SER A 4 16.73 -21.65 -16.37
CA SER A 4 18.11 -21.49 -16.83
C SER A 4 19.12 -22.14 -15.90
N LYS A 5 20.20 -22.66 -16.49
CA LYS A 5 21.46 -23.05 -15.82
C LYS A 5 22.12 -21.90 -15.03
N LYS A 6 21.57 -20.69 -15.07
CA LYS A 6 21.92 -19.48 -14.33
C LYS A 6 20.66 -18.86 -13.71
N LEU A 7 20.53 -19.00 -12.38
CA LEU A 7 19.78 -18.06 -11.56
C LEU A 7 20.25 -16.63 -11.89
N CYS A 8 19.31 -15.68 -11.99
CA CYS A 8 19.62 -14.27 -12.19
C CYS A 8 20.71 -13.82 -11.20
N PRO A 9 21.70 -13.01 -11.62
CA PRO A 9 22.59 -12.30 -10.71
C PRO A 9 21.83 -11.43 -9.67
N CYS A 10 20.56 -11.13 -9.93
CA CYS A 10 19.64 -10.36 -9.11
C CYS A 10 18.93 -11.13 -7.96
N LYS A 11 19.24 -12.42 -7.74
CA LYS A 11 18.98 -13.14 -6.47
C LYS A 11 17.51 -13.39 -6.00
N CYS A 12 16.45 -13.22 -6.81
CA CYS A 12 15.07 -13.57 -6.39
C CYS A 12 14.15 -14.27 -7.43
N ASP A 13 14.53 -14.36 -8.72
CA ASP A 13 13.60 -14.75 -9.79
C ASP A 13 13.93 -16.12 -10.42
N ILE A 14 12.90 -16.92 -10.72
CA ILE A 14 12.99 -17.94 -11.80
C ILE A 14 12.89 -17.18 -13.11
N LEU A 15 14.04 -16.90 -13.74
CA LEU A 15 14.06 -16.29 -15.07
C LEU A 15 13.61 -17.32 -16.12
N MET A 16 12.60 -16.95 -16.91
CA MET A 16 12.17 -17.74 -18.06
C MET A 16 12.91 -17.26 -19.31
N TYR A 17 13.66 -18.16 -19.94
CA TYR A 17 14.47 -17.89 -21.13
C TYR A 17 13.82 -18.50 -22.37
N ASN A 18 14.01 -17.82 -23.50
CA ASN A 18 13.81 -18.40 -24.83
C ASN A 18 15.00 -19.36 -25.07
N TYR A 19 14.73 -20.67 -25.14
CA TYR A 19 15.75 -21.67 -25.44
C TYR A 19 15.51 -22.20 -26.85
N ASP A 20 16.55 -22.15 -27.68
CA ASP A 20 16.62 -22.87 -28.95
C ASP A 20 16.59 -24.38 -28.62
N LEU A 21 15.49 -25.06 -28.99
CA LEU A 21 15.17 -26.45 -28.66
C LEU A 21 16.03 -27.43 -29.49
N LYS A 22 17.34 -27.50 -29.25
CA LYS A 22 18.23 -28.48 -29.90
C LYS A 22 18.68 -29.64 -29.01
N GLU A 23 18.29 -29.70 -27.75
CA GLU A 23 18.55 -30.87 -26.90
C GLU A 23 17.25 -31.39 -26.27
N SER A 24 16.98 -32.66 -26.57
CA SER A 24 15.81 -33.46 -26.23
C SER A 24 15.66 -33.70 -24.73
N TYR A 25 15.09 -32.74 -24.00
CA TYR A 25 14.50 -32.99 -22.70
C TYR A 25 13.03 -32.57 -22.73
N ASN A 26 12.17 -33.40 -22.14
CA ASN A 26 10.71 -33.31 -22.15
C ASN A 26 10.19 -31.86 -22.03
N VAL A 27 9.66 -31.33 -23.13
CA VAL A 27 8.80 -30.15 -23.10
C VAL A 27 7.59 -30.52 -22.24
N PRO A 28 7.25 -29.76 -21.17
CA PRO A 28 6.00 -29.99 -20.46
C PRO A 28 4.86 -29.92 -21.47
N ASN A 29 3.95 -30.90 -21.47
CA ASN A 29 2.72 -30.83 -22.26
C ASN A 29 2.01 -29.48 -21.99
N ALA A 30 1.25 -28.97 -22.95
CA ALA A 30 0.57 -27.67 -22.87
C ALA A 30 -0.18 -27.46 -21.53
N ASP A 31 -0.76 -28.54 -21.00
CA ASP A 31 -1.46 -28.56 -19.70
C ASP A 31 -0.53 -28.23 -18.52
N LYS A 32 0.68 -28.82 -18.48
CA LYS A 32 1.68 -28.53 -17.42
C LYS A 32 2.22 -27.11 -17.53
N LEU A 33 2.29 -26.56 -18.76
CA LEU A 33 2.66 -25.17 -18.94
C LEU A 33 1.57 -24.25 -18.40
N ALA A 34 0.31 -24.48 -18.74
CA ALA A 34 -0.82 -23.72 -18.20
C ALA A 34 -0.88 -23.78 -16.67
N GLU A 35 -0.69 -24.96 -16.09
CA GLU A 35 -0.59 -25.17 -14.64
C GLU A 35 0.49 -24.29 -14.01
N ALA A 36 1.69 -24.24 -14.60
CA ALA A 36 2.80 -23.44 -14.07
C ALA A 36 2.49 -21.94 -13.98
N PHE A 37 1.68 -21.39 -14.89
CA PHE A 37 1.28 -19.98 -14.86
C PHE A 37 0.19 -19.67 -13.83
N GLY A 38 -0.38 -20.69 -13.21
CA GLY A 38 -1.16 -20.56 -11.98
C GLY A 38 -0.35 -20.20 -10.75
N TYR A 39 0.99 -20.29 -10.82
CA TYR A 39 1.90 -20.00 -9.72
C TYR A 39 2.75 -18.76 -10.04
N GLU A 40 3.31 -18.14 -9.00
CA GLU A 40 4.11 -16.92 -9.17
C GLU A 40 5.45 -17.16 -9.88
N LEU A 41 5.97 -18.39 -9.82
CA LEU A 41 7.30 -18.77 -10.30
C LEU A 41 8.40 -17.95 -9.62
N CYS A 42 8.11 -17.46 -8.41
CA CYS A 42 8.97 -16.65 -7.55
C CYS A 42 8.58 -16.91 -6.09
N GLY A 43 9.51 -16.65 -5.15
CA GLY A 43 9.23 -16.80 -3.71
C GLY A 43 8.23 -15.80 -3.13
N TYR A 44 7.75 -14.85 -3.93
CA TYR A 44 6.69 -13.88 -3.66
C TYR A 44 6.18 -13.31 -5.00
N PRO A 45 4.96 -12.76 -5.09
CA PRO A 45 4.38 -12.15 -6.30
C PRO A 45 5.01 -10.78 -6.64
N PRO A 46 5.97 -10.70 -7.58
CA PRO A 46 6.72 -9.47 -7.80
C PRO A 46 5.94 -8.40 -8.59
N ALA A 47 4.76 -8.76 -9.09
CA ALA A 47 3.80 -7.82 -9.66
C ALA A 47 3.10 -6.94 -8.61
N LEU A 48 3.12 -7.37 -7.32
CA LEU A 48 2.47 -6.70 -6.19
C LEU A 48 3.42 -6.48 -4.99
N PHE A 49 4.63 -7.01 -5.01
CA PHE A 49 5.53 -6.95 -3.85
C PHE A 49 6.97 -6.60 -4.26
N GLU A 50 7.66 -5.83 -3.41
CA GLU A 50 9.09 -5.56 -3.51
C GLU A 50 9.91 -6.69 -2.87
N SER A 51 9.36 -7.31 -1.83
CA SER A 51 9.91 -8.48 -1.13
C SER A 51 8.80 -9.29 -0.46
N LYS A 52 9.13 -10.41 0.19
CA LYS A 52 8.16 -11.28 0.89
C LYS A 52 7.23 -10.56 1.88
N THR A 53 7.66 -9.42 2.42
CA THR A 53 6.92 -8.68 3.46
C THR A 53 6.55 -7.25 3.06
N VAL A 54 6.98 -6.79 1.88
CA VAL A 54 6.85 -5.37 1.47
C VAL A 54 6.06 -5.27 0.18
N LEU A 55 4.91 -4.59 0.23
CA LEU A 55 4.06 -4.26 -0.91
C LEU A 55 4.78 -3.29 -1.87
N LEU A 56 4.43 -3.29 -3.16
CA LEU A 56 4.94 -2.26 -4.07
C LEU A 56 4.40 -0.89 -3.66
N SER A 57 5.34 0.04 -3.47
CA SER A 57 5.07 1.44 -3.19
C SER A 57 4.10 2.06 -4.21
N ALA A 58 2.97 2.56 -3.72
CA ALA A 58 2.01 3.31 -4.52
C ALA A 58 2.57 4.66 -4.95
N ASN A 59 2.32 5.05 -6.21
CA ASN A 59 2.48 6.44 -6.63
C ASN A 59 1.20 7.23 -6.28
N LYS A 60 0.96 7.45 -4.98
CA LYS A 60 -0.25 8.09 -4.43
C LYS A 60 -0.65 9.37 -5.18
N PRO A 61 0.24 10.35 -5.43
CA PRO A 61 -0.18 11.68 -5.89
C PRO A 61 -0.74 11.74 -7.31
N GLN A 62 -0.64 10.70 -8.13
CA GLN A 62 -1.06 10.76 -9.54
C GLN A 62 -2.59 10.91 -9.71
N ILE A 63 -3.40 10.20 -8.92
CA ILE A 63 -4.87 10.34 -9.00
C ILE A 63 -5.29 11.74 -8.56
N ALA A 64 -4.78 12.20 -7.42
CA ALA A 64 -4.97 13.58 -6.98
C ALA A 64 -4.57 14.56 -8.09
N LYS A 65 -3.36 14.42 -8.66
CA LYS A 65 -2.89 15.30 -9.74
C LYS A 65 -3.82 15.30 -10.96
N SER A 66 -4.33 14.14 -11.37
CA SER A 66 -5.32 14.04 -12.46
C SER A 66 -6.60 14.81 -12.14
N ILE A 67 -7.10 14.70 -10.91
CA ILE A 67 -8.30 15.42 -10.45
C ILE A 67 -8.03 16.92 -10.37
N TRP A 68 -6.92 17.33 -9.76
CA TRP A 68 -6.48 18.72 -9.69
C TRP A 68 -6.40 19.32 -11.10
N ASN A 69 -5.81 18.62 -12.07
CA ASN A 69 -5.71 19.14 -13.44
C ASN A 69 -7.06 19.22 -14.18
N ALA A 70 -8.04 18.39 -13.81
CA ALA A 70 -9.34 18.33 -14.48
C ALA A 70 -10.35 19.36 -13.95
N VAL A 71 -10.13 19.89 -12.74
CA VAL A 71 -11.09 20.77 -12.05
C VAL A 71 -10.53 22.19 -11.98
N PRO A 72 -11.29 23.22 -12.40
CA PRO A 72 -10.88 24.61 -12.23
C PRO A 72 -10.64 24.97 -10.76
N HIS A 73 -9.57 25.72 -10.50
CA HIS A 73 -9.18 26.17 -9.17
C HIS A 73 -9.72 27.56 -8.85
N ASP A 74 -9.99 27.78 -7.58
CA ASP A 74 -10.32 29.10 -7.06
C ASP A 74 -9.06 29.72 -6.42
N ASP A 75 -8.92 31.04 -6.51
CA ASP A 75 -7.80 31.79 -5.93
C ASP A 75 -7.92 31.96 -4.41
N SER A 76 -9.16 32.11 -3.91
CA SER A 76 -9.50 32.05 -2.49
C SER A 76 -11.00 31.92 -2.30
N PRO A 77 -11.48 31.12 -1.34
CA PRO A 77 -12.79 31.35 -0.77
C PRO A 77 -12.84 32.75 -0.14
N GLU A 78 -13.93 33.48 -0.34
CA GLU A 78 -14.18 34.76 0.35
C GLU A 78 -14.81 34.52 1.74
N GLY A 79 -15.05 35.57 2.53
CA GLY A 79 -15.85 35.50 3.77
C GLY A 79 -15.21 34.80 4.97
N ASP A 80 -16.05 34.46 5.96
CA ASP A 80 -15.64 33.76 7.19
C ASP A 80 -15.42 32.27 6.90
N ILE A 81 -14.20 31.79 7.18
CA ILE A 81 -13.73 30.44 6.82
C ILE A 81 -13.37 29.69 8.09
N LEU A 82 -13.88 28.46 8.19
CA LEU A 82 -13.44 27.47 9.17
C LEU A 82 -12.36 26.57 8.55
N TYR A 83 -11.17 26.55 9.14
CA TYR A 83 -10.11 25.66 8.69
C TYR A 83 -10.11 24.35 9.46
N VAL A 84 -9.98 23.24 8.74
CA VAL A 84 -9.71 21.91 9.30
C VAL A 84 -8.31 21.49 8.90
N LEU A 85 -7.42 21.33 9.87
CA LEU A 85 -6.00 21.05 9.63
C LEU A 85 -5.67 19.58 9.88
N ASP A 86 -4.93 18.99 8.95
CA ASP A 86 -4.18 17.77 9.17
C ASP A 86 -3.08 18.01 10.23
N GLY A 87 -3.28 17.48 11.43
CA GLY A 87 -2.35 17.61 12.54
C GLY A 87 -1.02 16.89 12.30
N GLY A 88 -1.01 15.82 11.50
CA GLY A 88 0.20 15.11 11.09
C GLY A 88 1.07 15.99 10.18
N ALA A 89 0.48 16.62 9.17
CA ALA A 89 1.16 17.60 8.32
C ALA A 89 1.66 18.81 9.14
N LEU A 90 0.79 19.38 9.98
CA LEU A 90 1.13 20.48 10.87
C LEU A 90 2.33 20.12 11.76
N LEU A 91 2.34 18.93 12.37
CA LEU A 91 3.44 18.47 13.23
C LEU A 91 4.77 18.52 12.49
N HIS A 92 4.83 18.18 11.20
CA HIS A 92 6.06 18.22 10.41
C HIS A 92 6.42 19.62 9.88
N ARG A 93 5.48 20.57 9.89
CA ARG A 93 5.62 21.92 9.32
C ARG A 93 6.77 22.75 9.91
N LEU A 94 6.79 22.89 11.23
CA LEU A 94 7.68 23.83 11.92
C LEU A 94 9.04 23.19 12.21
N PRO A 95 10.17 23.87 11.93
CA PRO A 95 11.48 23.38 12.32
C PRO A 95 11.64 23.45 13.84
N TRP A 96 12.25 22.43 14.45
CA TRP A 96 12.61 22.46 15.87
C TRP A 96 14.09 22.79 16.01
N GLN A 97 14.42 23.73 16.89
CA GLN A 97 15.81 24.08 17.20
C GLN A 97 16.23 23.39 18.50
N THR A 98 17.33 22.63 18.44
CA THR A 98 17.94 22.02 19.62
C THR A 98 18.28 23.09 20.66
N GLY A 99 18.02 22.80 21.93
CA GLY A 99 18.22 23.73 23.05
C GLY A 99 16.99 24.58 23.41
N LYS A 100 15.98 24.69 22.52
CA LYS A 100 14.70 25.30 22.89
C LYS A 100 13.89 24.40 23.81
N THR A 101 13.14 24.99 24.72
CA THR A 101 12.20 24.26 25.59
C THR A 101 11.02 23.73 24.78
N TYR A 102 10.41 22.64 25.24
CA TYR A 102 9.19 22.14 24.62
C TYR A 102 8.08 23.20 24.65
N THR A 103 7.91 23.98 25.73
CA THR A 103 6.97 25.11 25.77
C THR A 103 7.20 26.08 24.61
N SER A 104 8.44 26.51 24.38
CA SER A 104 8.74 27.42 23.26
C SER A 104 8.43 26.81 21.90
N ILE A 105 8.60 25.49 21.75
CA ILE A 105 8.20 24.76 20.55
C ILE A 105 6.67 24.76 20.41
N LEU A 106 5.93 24.41 21.46
CA LEU A 106 4.46 24.39 21.47
C LEU A 106 3.87 25.76 21.16
N ASP A 107 4.37 26.82 21.79
CA ASP A 107 3.93 28.20 21.54
C ASP A 107 4.14 28.62 20.08
N SER A 108 5.18 28.08 19.43
CA SER A 108 5.44 28.33 18.01
C SER A 108 4.36 27.72 17.10
N TYR A 109 3.78 26.58 17.48
CA TYR A 109 2.63 25.99 16.78
C TYR A 109 1.38 26.84 16.96
N CYS A 110 1.03 27.22 18.19
CA CYS A 110 -0.12 28.10 18.45
C CYS A 110 -0.01 29.41 17.65
N SER A 111 1.16 30.05 17.72
CA SER A 111 1.44 31.28 16.98
C SER A 111 1.35 31.10 15.47
N TYR A 112 1.79 29.95 14.95
CA TYR A 112 1.68 29.63 13.53
C TYR A 112 0.21 29.48 13.12
N VAL A 113 -0.57 28.70 13.86
CA VAL A 113 -1.99 28.47 13.54
C VAL A 113 -2.78 29.78 13.58
N SER A 114 -2.65 30.58 14.64
CA SER A 114 -3.34 31.86 14.76
C SER A 114 -2.97 32.83 13.64
N ARG A 115 -1.68 32.89 13.25
CA ARG A 115 -1.20 33.83 12.23
C ARG A 115 -1.64 33.45 10.82
N HIS A 116 -1.68 32.15 10.51
CA HIS A 116 -1.90 31.68 9.14
C HIS A 116 -3.35 31.33 8.83
N TYR A 117 -4.15 30.95 9.84
CA TYR A 117 -5.51 30.46 9.64
C TYR A 117 -6.56 31.22 10.47
N GLY A 118 -6.13 32.14 11.34
CA GLY A 118 -7.05 32.94 12.16
C GLY A 118 -7.60 32.16 13.37
N PRO A 119 -8.74 32.60 13.95
CA PRO A 119 -9.29 32.02 15.17
C PRO A 119 -10.16 30.77 14.93
N SER A 120 -10.75 30.63 13.74
CA SER A 120 -11.71 29.57 13.41
C SER A 120 -10.99 28.33 12.85
N VAL A 121 -10.43 27.51 13.75
CA VAL A 121 -9.63 26.33 13.36
C VAL A 121 -9.97 25.10 14.18
N ILE A 122 -10.11 23.97 13.50
CA ILE A 122 -10.15 22.62 14.07
C ILE A 122 -8.89 21.87 13.63
N ILE A 123 -8.15 21.31 14.56
CA ILE A 123 -6.95 20.50 14.28
C ILE A 123 -7.26 19.04 14.64
N VAL A 124 -6.91 18.12 13.76
CA VAL A 124 -7.12 16.68 14.01
C VAL A 124 -5.78 15.96 13.93
N PHE A 125 -5.36 15.33 15.03
CA PHE A 125 -4.11 14.57 15.13
C PHE A 125 -4.32 13.06 15.02
N ASP A 126 -3.33 12.38 14.45
CA ASP A 126 -3.20 10.92 14.55
C ASP A 126 -2.97 10.48 16.00
N GLY A 127 -3.45 9.27 16.27
CA GLY A 127 -3.06 8.45 17.42
C GLY A 127 -1.90 7.53 17.08
N TYR A 128 -0.97 7.42 18.01
CA TYR A 128 0.17 6.53 17.99
C TYR A 128 0.05 5.60 19.19
N THR A 129 -0.82 4.60 19.07
CA THR A 129 -0.88 3.51 20.04
C THR A 129 0.25 2.51 19.78
N ASN A 130 0.65 1.76 20.80
CA ASN A 130 1.64 0.68 20.66
C ASN A 130 1.06 -0.60 20.06
N GLN A 131 -0.09 -0.51 19.39
CA GLN A 131 -0.72 -1.62 18.69
C GLN A 131 -0.19 -1.73 17.26
N PRO A 132 -0.10 -2.94 16.69
CA PRO A 132 0.30 -3.11 15.30
C PRO A 132 -0.69 -2.42 14.37
N SER A 133 -0.15 -1.78 13.32
CA SER A 133 -0.92 -1.09 12.29
C SER A 133 -0.67 -1.70 10.92
N THR A 134 -1.69 -1.76 10.08
CA THR A 134 -1.54 -2.15 8.67
C THR A 134 -0.65 -1.18 7.89
N LYS A 135 -0.44 0.04 8.40
CA LYS A 135 0.51 1.04 7.86
C LYS A 135 1.95 0.87 8.37
N ASP A 136 2.26 -0.10 9.25
CA ASP A 136 3.60 -0.30 9.83
C ASP A 136 4.70 -0.51 8.77
N GLY A 137 4.40 -1.25 7.70
CA GLY A 137 5.34 -1.41 6.59
C GLY A 137 5.69 -0.08 5.91
N THR A 138 4.71 0.82 5.80
CA THR A 138 4.90 2.18 5.28
C THR A 138 5.68 3.05 6.27
N HIS A 139 5.38 2.97 7.58
CA HIS A 139 6.12 3.69 8.62
C HIS A 139 7.58 3.25 8.68
N THR A 140 7.85 1.95 8.63
CA THR A 140 9.21 1.38 8.62
C THR A 140 10.01 1.83 7.40
N ARG A 141 9.38 1.96 6.23
CA ARG A 141 10.04 2.50 5.03
C ARG A 141 10.43 3.97 5.20
N ARG A 142 9.60 4.77 5.87
CA ARG A 142 9.85 6.20 6.12
C ARG A 142 10.90 6.40 7.23
N ASN A 143 10.90 5.55 8.26
CA ASN A 143 11.77 5.63 9.44
C ASN A 143 12.78 4.47 9.48
N LYS A 144 14.01 4.71 8.99
CA LYS A 144 15.08 3.68 8.97
C LYS A 144 15.63 3.31 10.37
N THR A 145 15.33 4.11 11.38
CA THR A 145 15.83 3.95 12.76
C THR A 145 14.75 4.43 13.71
N VAL A 146 14.46 3.64 14.75
CA VAL A 146 13.56 4.06 15.83
C VAL A 146 14.35 4.87 16.84
N GLY A 147 13.90 6.09 17.10
CA GLY A 147 14.49 6.99 18.08
C GLY A 147 14.34 6.47 19.51
N ARG A 148 15.21 6.96 20.40
CA ARG A 148 15.16 6.61 21.83
C ARG A 148 13.89 7.18 22.47
N ASN A 149 13.27 6.42 23.37
CA ASN A 149 12.23 6.97 24.23
C ASN A 149 12.86 8.02 25.16
N VAL A 150 12.26 9.22 25.23
CA VAL A 150 12.73 10.34 26.03
C VAL A 150 11.68 10.68 27.07
N SER A 151 12.05 10.76 28.34
CA SER A 151 11.20 11.42 29.35
C SER A 151 11.43 12.93 29.28
N PHE A 152 10.37 13.72 29.09
CA PHE A 152 10.46 15.17 28.98
C PHE A 152 9.25 15.86 29.63
N THR A 153 9.45 17.09 30.08
CA THR A 153 8.39 18.02 30.51
C THR A 153 8.46 19.29 29.66
N SER A 154 7.42 20.13 29.74
CA SER A 154 7.31 21.36 28.95
C SER A 154 8.51 22.30 29.10
N SER A 155 9.09 22.39 30.30
CA SER A 155 10.24 23.25 30.60
C SER A 155 11.60 22.70 30.15
N MET A 156 11.71 21.41 29.82
CA MET A 156 12.99 20.81 29.43
C MET A 156 13.42 21.25 28.02
N PRO A 157 14.72 21.48 27.77
CA PRO A 157 15.22 21.76 26.44
C PRO A 157 15.27 20.48 25.58
N LEU A 158 14.92 20.61 24.29
CA LEU A 158 15.08 19.56 23.29
C LEU A 158 16.58 19.27 23.09
N LYS A 159 17.02 18.03 23.33
CA LYS A 159 18.43 17.62 23.25
C LYS A 159 18.78 16.82 21.98
N MET A 160 17.81 16.54 21.12
CA MET A 160 17.98 15.73 19.92
C MET A 160 17.29 16.37 18.71
N LYS A 161 17.48 15.78 17.54
CA LYS A 161 16.82 16.25 16.31
C LYS A 161 15.34 15.89 16.33
N LYS A 162 14.52 16.72 15.67
CA LYS A 162 13.07 16.50 15.53
C LYS A 162 12.75 15.14 14.92
N GLU A 163 13.45 14.77 13.86
CA GLU A 163 13.20 13.54 13.11
C GLU A 163 13.51 12.31 13.97
N GLU A 164 14.57 12.36 14.78
CA GLU A 164 14.90 11.32 15.75
C GLU A 164 13.82 11.22 16.83
N PHE A 165 13.41 12.35 17.40
CA PHE A 165 12.38 12.39 18.43
C PHE A 165 11.03 11.83 17.95
N LEU A 166 10.56 12.29 16.78
CA LEU A 166 9.27 11.91 16.19
C LEU A 166 9.26 10.50 15.57
N SER A 167 10.41 9.85 15.41
CA SER A 167 10.48 8.46 14.95
C SER A 167 10.08 7.43 16.02
N ASN A 168 9.93 7.86 17.27
CA ASN A 168 9.45 7.05 18.39
C ASN A 168 7.97 7.38 18.68
N ASN A 169 7.10 6.38 18.63
CA ASN A 169 5.65 6.55 18.79
C ASN A 169 5.26 7.11 20.16
N ASP A 170 5.87 6.64 21.26
CA ASP A 170 5.58 7.16 22.61
C ASP A 170 5.97 8.64 22.78
N ASN A 171 7.11 9.03 22.19
CA ASN A 171 7.54 10.43 22.20
C ASN A 171 6.57 11.29 21.39
N LYS A 172 6.19 10.80 20.20
CA LYS A 172 5.28 11.48 19.29
C LYS A 172 3.90 11.69 19.93
N GLN A 173 3.33 10.63 20.53
CA GLN A 173 2.03 10.72 21.20
C GLN A 173 2.06 11.70 22.38
N ARG A 174 3.08 11.62 23.25
CA ARG A 174 3.19 12.54 24.40
C ARG A 174 3.34 13.99 23.95
N PHE A 175 4.10 14.25 22.89
CA PHE A 175 4.23 15.59 22.35
C PHE A 175 2.91 16.10 21.76
N ILE A 176 2.17 15.25 21.03
CA ILE A 176 0.85 15.57 20.50
C ILE A 176 -0.10 15.93 21.64
N ASN A 177 -0.16 15.15 22.72
CA ASN A 177 -1.02 15.45 23.87
C ASN A 177 -0.72 16.84 24.45
N MET A 178 0.56 17.17 24.66
CA MET A 178 0.97 18.50 25.15
C MET A 178 0.62 19.63 24.18
N LEU A 179 0.69 19.36 22.87
CA LEU A 179 0.33 20.31 21.82
C LEU A 179 -1.18 20.52 21.73
N SER A 180 -1.97 19.46 21.82
CA SER A 180 -3.43 19.50 21.86
C SER A 180 -3.91 20.39 23.01
N GLU A 181 -3.43 20.16 24.23
CA GLU A 181 -3.76 21.02 25.37
C GLU A 181 -3.34 22.48 25.17
N CYS A 182 -2.21 22.72 24.50
CA CYS A 182 -1.72 24.07 24.24
C CYS A 182 -2.57 24.83 23.21
N LEU A 183 -3.01 24.14 22.17
CA LEU A 183 -3.90 24.67 21.14
C LEU A 183 -5.30 24.94 21.73
N GLU A 184 -5.83 24.01 22.54
CA GLU A 184 -7.11 24.18 23.23
C GLU A 184 -7.09 25.38 24.20
N ARG A 185 -6.00 25.55 24.98
CA ARG A 185 -5.81 26.74 25.83
C ARG A 185 -5.75 28.05 25.05
N THR A 186 -5.36 27.99 23.77
CA THR A 186 -5.35 29.15 22.86
C THR A 186 -6.74 29.42 22.25
N GLY A 187 -7.71 28.52 22.45
CA GLY A 187 -9.09 28.65 21.98
C GLY A 187 -9.42 27.84 20.72
N PHE A 188 -8.50 27.01 20.24
CA PHE A 188 -8.75 26.13 19.08
C PHE A 188 -9.47 24.85 19.48
N GLN A 189 -10.18 24.24 18.52
CA GLN A 189 -10.73 22.90 18.70
C GLN A 189 -9.71 21.86 18.26
N VAL A 190 -9.51 20.81 19.08
CA VAL A 190 -8.58 19.73 18.76
C VAL A 190 -9.27 18.39 18.92
N HIS A 191 -9.12 17.51 17.93
CA HIS A 191 -9.53 16.11 17.99
C HIS A 191 -8.30 15.22 17.86
N ASN A 192 -8.29 14.09 18.58
CA ASN A 192 -7.22 13.09 18.48
C ASN A 192 -7.86 11.76 18.06
N ALA A 193 -7.34 11.14 17.01
CA ALA A 193 -7.73 9.79 16.62
C ALA A 193 -7.03 8.76 17.52
N ASP A 194 -7.58 7.54 17.59
CA ASP A 194 -6.91 6.41 18.27
C ASP A 194 -5.77 5.80 17.43
N GLY A 195 -5.79 6.05 16.12
CA GLY A 195 -4.81 5.59 15.14
C GLY A 195 -4.70 6.58 14.00
N ASP A 196 -4.86 6.11 12.77
CA ASP A 196 -4.84 6.98 11.59
C ASP A 196 -5.98 7.99 11.58
N ALA A 197 -5.68 9.28 11.37
CA ALA A 197 -6.68 10.35 11.43
C ALA A 197 -7.33 10.69 10.08
N ASP A 198 -6.92 10.10 8.95
CA ASP A 198 -7.35 10.50 7.60
C ASP A 198 -8.88 10.61 7.48
N VAL A 199 -9.60 9.59 7.96
CA VAL A 199 -11.07 9.54 7.94
C VAL A 199 -11.67 10.59 8.86
N LEU A 200 -11.12 10.76 10.07
CA LEU A 200 -11.60 11.73 11.06
C LEU A 200 -11.41 13.17 10.57
N ILE A 201 -10.27 13.48 9.93
CA ILE A 201 -9.99 14.79 9.31
C ILE A 201 -11.05 15.08 8.23
N ALA A 202 -11.26 14.14 7.30
CA ALA A 202 -12.21 14.32 6.20
C ALA A 202 -13.65 14.45 6.70
N GLN A 203 -14.07 13.61 7.65
CA GLN A 203 -15.41 13.69 8.26
C GLN A 203 -15.62 15.01 9.01
N THR A 204 -14.60 15.48 9.74
CA THR A 204 -14.64 16.77 10.45
C THR A 204 -14.89 17.91 9.46
N ALA A 205 -14.17 17.93 8.34
CA ALA A 205 -14.34 18.95 7.29
C ALA A 205 -15.72 18.88 6.62
N VAL A 206 -16.21 17.68 6.28
CA VAL A 206 -17.55 17.49 5.68
C VAL A 206 -18.66 17.91 6.65
N MET A 207 -18.52 17.61 7.95
CA MET A 207 -19.49 18.01 8.96
C MET A 207 -19.49 19.52 9.21
N ALA A 208 -18.31 20.15 9.24
CA ALA A 208 -18.14 21.59 9.32
C ALA A 208 -18.79 22.31 8.11
N ALA A 209 -18.62 21.76 6.90
CA ALA A 209 -19.14 22.32 5.66
C ALA A 209 -20.67 22.49 5.62
N LYS A 210 -21.41 21.73 6.45
CA LYS A 210 -22.87 21.86 6.59
C LYS A 210 -23.32 23.18 7.19
N LYS A 211 -22.45 23.86 7.94
CA LYS A 211 -22.76 25.09 8.68
C LYS A 211 -21.85 26.26 8.32
N HIS A 212 -20.62 25.97 7.91
CA HIS A 212 -19.59 26.97 7.67
C HIS A 212 -18.92 26.71 6.32
N ARG A 213 -18.49 27.78 5.64
CA ARG A 213 -17.53 27.65 4.55
C ARG A 213 -16.25 27.06 5.13
N THR A 214 -15.84 25.91 4.60
CA THR A 214 -14.80 25.08 5.22
C THR A 214 -13.65 24.82 4.25
N VAL A 215 -12.42 24.93 4.74
CA VAL A 215 -11.21 24.56 4.01
C VAL A 215 -10.49 23.45 4.78
N LEU A 216 -10.38 22.26 4.18
CA LEU A 216 -9.46 21.23 4.66
C LEU A 216 -8.05 21.52 4.12
N VAL A 217 -7.08 21.58 5.02
CA VAL A 217 -5.66 21.79 4.70
C VAL A 217 -4.87 20.52 4.97
N GLY A 218 -4.28 19.95 3.92
CA GLY A 218 -3.48 18.73 4.02
C GLY A 218 -2.82 18.37 2.70
N ASP A 219 -1.75 17.58 2.78
CA ASP A 219 -0.97 17.15 1.61
C ASP A 219 -1.20 15.69 1.22
N ASP A 220 -1.85 14.87 2.07
CA ASP A 220 -2.12 13.48 1.72
C ASP A 220 -3.19 13.39 0.62
N THR A 221 -2.93 12.49 -0.34
CA THR A 221 -3.88 12.13 -1.38
C THR A 221 -5.13 11.49 -0.78
N ASP A 222 -4.97 10.71 0.28
CA ASP A 222 -6.05 9.97 0.91
C ASP A 222 -7.16 10.92 1.41
N LEU A 223 -6.79 12.11 1.92
CA LEU A 223 -7.73 13.17 2.31
C LEU A 223 -8.61 13.66 1.16
N LEU A 224 -8.02 13.94 -0.02
CA LEU A 224 -8.81 14.35 -1.19
C LEU A 224 -9.77 13.24 -1.65
N ILE A 225 -9.29 12.00 -1.65
CA ILE A 225 -10.10 10.83 -2.04
C ILE A 225 -11.29 10.65 -1.08
N LEU A 226 -11.04 10.79 0.23
CA LEU A 226 -12.08 10.73 1.26
C LEU A 226 -13.07 11.88 1.14
N LEU A 227 -12.61 13.12 0.89
CA LEU A 227 -13.48 14.26 0.67
C LEU A 227 -14.43 14.06 -0.52
N LEU A 228 -13.92 13.56 -1.65
CA LEU A 228 -14.74 13.29 -2.84
C LEU A 228 -15.79 12.20 -2.59
N HIS A 229 -15.47 11.23 -1.74
CA HIS A 229 -16.40 10.16 -1.37
C HIS A 229 -17.46 10.63 -0.36
N LEU A 230 -17.04 11.37 0.67
CA LEU A 230 -17.88 11.75 1.81
C LEU A 230 -18.68 13.03 1.58
N TYR A 231 -18.35 13.82 0.55
CA TYR A 231 -19.02 15.08 0.28
C TYR A 231 -20.52 14.91 0.10
N GLN A 232 -21.28 15.75 0.80
CA GLN A 232 -22.75 15.76 0.76
C GLN A 232 -23.26 17.10 0.25
N CYS A 233 -22.87 18.19 0.90
CA CYS A 233 -23.30 19.55 0.60
C CYS A 233 -22.36 20.59 1.22
N GLY A 234 -22.64 21.86 0.97
CA GLY A 234 -21.93 22.99 1.56
C GLY A 234 -20.72 23.45 0.77
N GLU A 235 -20.12 24.55 1.22
CA GLU A 235 -18.94 25.14 0.60
C GLU A 235 -17.67 24.53 1.21
N LEU A 236 -17.22 23.41 0.62
CA LEU A 236 -16.05 22.67 1.05
C LEU A 236 -14.92 22.77 0.02
N TYR A 237 -13.74 23.15 0.51
CA TYR A 237 -12.53 23.30 -0.28
C TYR A 237 -11.40 22.42 0.26
N PHE A 238 -10.56 21.96 -0.65
CA PHE A 238 -9.30 21.28 -0.31
C PHE A 238 -8.12 22.14 -0.76
N MET A 239 -7.13 22.28 0.11
CA MET A 239 -5.93 23.07 -0.13
C MET A 239 -4.70 22.29 0.36
N SER A 240 -3.66 22.19 -0.47
CA SER A 240 -2.34 21.73 -0.03
C SER A 240 -1.70 22.73 0.94
N GLU A 241 -0.80 22.28 1.79
CA GLU A 241 -0.12 23.21 2.69
C GLU A 241 0.72 24.24 1.91
N PRO A 242 0.74 25.52 2.34
CA PRO A 242 1.59 26.55 1.74
C PRO A 242 3.06 26.12 1.73
N ARG A 243 3.78 26.19 0.61
CA ARG A 243 5.23 25.85 0.60
C ARG A 243 6.09 27.00 1.17
N LYS A 244 7.19 26.64 1.85
CA LYS A 244 8.10 27.59 2.54
C LYS A 244 8.75 28.66 1.63
N SER A 245 8.74 28.48 0.31
CA SER A 245 9.42 29.38 -0.64
C SER A 245 8.50 30.14 -1.59
N SER A 246 7.17 29.99 -1.49
CA SER A 246 6.25 30.64 -2.42
C SER A 246 5.67 31.90 -1.78
N SER A 247 6.44 32.98 -1.84
CA SER A 247 5.98 34.34 -1.52
C SER A 247 5.03 34.92 -2.58
N SER A 248 4.64 34.17 -3.62
CA SER A 248 3.84 34.72 -4.75
C SER A 248 3.01 33.72 -5.58
N SER A 249 2.71 32.48 -5.15
CA SER A 249 1.65 31.70 -5.83
C SER A 249 0.35 31.86 -5.05
N SER A 250 -0.73 32.34 -5.69
CA SER A 250 -2.06 32.27 -5.07
C SER A 250 -2.29 30.83 -4.61
N HIS A 251 -2.77 30.69 -3.37
CA HIS A 251 -3.15 29.38 -2.87
C HIS A 251 -4.25 28.85 -3.80
N LYS A 252 -4.06 27.66 -4.35
CA LYS A 252 -5.08 27.06 -5.21
C LYS A 252 -6.02 26.25 -4.36
N TYR A 253 -7.29 26.59 -4.42
CA TYR A 253 -8.34 25.90 -3.71
C TYR A 253 -9.11 25.02 -4.70
N LEU A 254 -9.29 23.76 -4.32
CA LEU A 254 -10.13 22.83 -5.05
C LEU A 254 -11.50 22.79 -4.39
N ASN A 255 -12.52 23.34 -5.06
CA ASN A 255 -13.91 23.20 -4.60
C ASN A 255 -14.39 21.76 -4.78
N ILE A 256 -14.71 21.08 -3.67
CA ILE A 256 -15.06 19.66 -3.66
C ILE A 256 -16.41 19.40 -4.33
N GLY A 257 -17.39 20.28 -4.12
CA GLY A 257 -18.69 20.18 -4.80
C GLY A 257 -18.57 20.25 -6.32
N ARG A 258 -17.74 21.18 -6.83
CA ARG A 258 -17.42 21.30 -8.25
C ARG A 258 -16.69 20.06 -8.77
N ALA A 259 -15.71 19.57 -8.02
CA ALA A 259 -14.99 18.35 -8.38
C ALA A 259 -15.92 17.13 -8.50
N CYS A 260 -16.85 16.97 -7.54
CA CYS A 260 -17.86 15.91 -7.58
C CYS A 260 -18.80 16.05 -8.80
N GLY A 261 -19.21 17.28 -9.13
CA GLY A 261 -20.02 17.56 -10.31
C GLY A 261 -19.34 17.20 -11.63
N ILE A 262 -18.02 17.37 -11.74
CA ILE A 262 -17.23 17.05 -12.94
C ILE A 262 -16.95 15.54 -13.05
N LEU A 263 -16.63 14.88 -11.94
CA LEU A 263 -16.24 13.46 -11.93
C LEU A 263 -17.42 12.51 -12.16
N ALA A 264 -18.67 12.98 -12.05
CA ALA A 264 -19.90 12.20 -12.03
C ALA A 264 -20.03 11.27 -10.81
N GLN A 265 -21.28 10.95 -10.45
CA GLN A 265 -21.61 10.25 -9.21
C GLN A 265 -21.06 8.82 -9.16
N ASP A 266 -20.98 8.12 -10.29
CA ASP A 266 -20.46 6.75 -10.33
C ASP A 266 -18.96 6.71 -10.01
N VAL A 267 -18.21 7.73 -10.40
CA VAL A 267 -16.77 7.81 -10.08
C VAL A 267 -16.58 8.14 -8.60
N THR A 268 -17.25 9.15 -8.07
CA THR A 268 -17.13 9.54 -6.66
C THR A 268 -17.60 8.42 -5.72
N SER A 269 -18.65 7.68 -6.10
CA SER A 269 -19.15 6.55 -5.33
C SER A 269 -18.15 5.39 -5.27
N ASN A 270 -17.34 5.20 -6.31
CA ASN A 270 -16.37 4.10 -6.41
C ASN A 270 -14.90 4.54 -6.24
N ILE A 271 -14.66 5.80 -5.86
CA ILE A 271 -13.31 6.38 -5.82
C ILE A 271 -12.42 5.71 -4.77
N LEU A 272 -12.99 5.27 -3.64
CA LEU A 272 -12.27 4.54 -2.60
C LEU A 272 -11.67 3.24 -3.15
N PHE A 273 -12.50 2.42 -3.80
CA PHE A 273 -12.05 1.19 -4.45
C PHE A 273 -11.01 1.47 -5.54
N THR A 274 -11.26 2.48 -6.37
CA THR A 274 -10.39 2.89 -7.48
C THR A 274 -8.99 3.28 -7.02
N HIS A 275 -8.91 3.95 -5.88
CA HIS A 275 -7.67 4.35 -5.24
C HIS A 275 -6.97 3.16 -4.56
N ALA A 276 -7.70 2.35 -3.80
CA ALA A 276 -7.15 1.18 -3.09
C ALA A 276 -6.65 0.09 -4.04
N ILE A 277 -7.38 -0.26 -5.12
CA ILE A 277 -6.97 -1.36 -6.02
C ILE A 277 -5.66 -1.08 -6.75
N LEU A 278 -5.31 0.20 -6.95
CA LEU A 278 -4.06 0.65 -7.55
C LEU A 278 -2.96 0.99 -6.53
N GLY A 279 -3.22 0.73 -5.26
CA GLY A 279 -2.30 0.96 -4.16
C GLY A 279 -2.47 2.31 -3.47
N CYS A 280 -2.63 2.20 -2.16
CA CYS A 280 -2.48 3.24 -1.14
C CYS A 280 -1.38 2.84 -0.14
N ASP A 281 -1.47 3.24 1.14
CA ASP A 281 -0.47 2.88 2.15
C ASP A 281 -0.54 1.42 2.63
N THR A 282 -1.69 0.77 2.49
CA THR A 282 -1.98 -0.60 2.98
C THR A 282 -2.19 -1.61 1.84
N THR A 283 -2.22 -1.15 0.60
CA THR A 283 -2.45 -1.98 -0.60
C THR A 283 -1.36 -1.72 -1.62
N SER A 284 -1.04 -2.74 -2.42
CA SER A 284 0.02 -2.60 -3.41
C SER A 284 -0.47 -1.90 -4.67
N ARG A 285 0.42 -1.15 -5.33
CA ARG A 285 0.23 -0.91 -6.77
C ARG A 285 0.44 -2.19 -7.58
N VAL A 286 -0.09 -2.21 -8.80
CA VAL A 286 0.16 -3.30 -9.76
C VAL A 286 1.30 -2.89 -10.69
N PHE A 287 2.32 -3.73 -10.83
CA PHE A 287 3.43 -3.46 -11.75
C PHE A 287 2.95 -3.38 -13.20
N GLY A 288 3.42 -2.38 -13.95
CA GLY A 288 3.05 -2.18 -15.35
C GLY A 288 1.64 -1.61 -15.59
N VAL A 289 0.86 -1.37 -14.55
CA VAL A 289 -0.46 -0.71 -14.64
C VAL A 289 -0.33 0.76 -14.23
N GLY A 290 -0.72 1.67 -15.12
CA GLY A 290 -0.73 3.12 -14.85
C GLY A 290 -1.99 3.54 -14.09
N LYS A 291 -1.89 4.57 -13.23
CA LYS A 291 -3.04 4.96 -12.39
C LYS A 291 -4.23 5.56 -13.15
N SER A 292 -4.02 6.14 -14.33
CA SER A 292 -5.12 6.62 -15.18
C SER A 292 -6.01 5.49 -15.71
N VAL A 293 -5.54 4.24 -15.67
CA VAL A 293 -6.31 3.09 -16.16
C VAL A 293 -7.56 2.87 -15.33
N SER A 294 -7.50 2.91 -14.00
CA SER A 294 -8.69 2.63 -13.17
C SER A 294 -9.71 3.77 -13.24
N LEU A 295 -9.28 5.04 -13.24
CA LEU A 295 -10.19 6.18 -13.40
C LEU A 295 -10.98 6.06 -14.71
N ARG A 296 -10.27 5.75 -15.80
CA ARG A 296 -10.89 5.50 -17.09
C ARG A 296 -11.82 4.29 -17.06
N LEU A 297 -11.41 3.19 -16.40
CA LEU A 297 -12.25 1.99 -16.29
C LEU A 297 -13.54 2.25 -15.50
N VAL A 298 -13.50 3.02 -14.41
CA VAL A 298 -14.72 3.38 -13.68
C VAL A 298 -15.64 4.28 -14.52
N GLN A 299 -15.06 5.14 -15.37
CA GLN A 299 -15.82 6.01 -16.26
C GLN A 299 -16.42 5.26 -17.46
N GLU A 300 -15.71 4.28 -18.01
CA GLU A 300 -16.02 3.70 -19.33
C GLU A 300 -16.48 2.23 -19.26
N SER A 301 -16.25 1.51 -18.16
CA SER A 301 -16.51 0.07 -18.05
C SER A 301 -17.58 -0.25 -17.00
N PRO A 302 -18.82 -0.55 -17.43
CA PRO A 302 -19.89 -1.00 -16.53
C PRO A 302 -19.48 -2.24 -15.72
N ILE A 303 -18.71 -3.13 -16.33
CA ILE A 303 -18.22 -4.36 -15.70
C ILE A 303 -17.28 -4.03 -14.54
N PHE A 304 -16.36 -3.08 -14.71
CA PHE A 304 -15.44 -2.66 -13.66
C PHE A 304 -16.19 -1.98 -12.51
N THR A 305 -17.17 -1.12 -12.84
CA THR A 305 -18.02 -0.42 -11.87
C THR A 305 -18.89 -1.40 -11.07
N GLU A 306 -19.40 -2.45 -11.71
CA GLU A 306 -20.10 -3.55 -11.03
C GLU A 306 -19.19 -4.22 -9.99
N GLN A 307 -17.93 -4.52 -10.35
CA GLN A 307 -16.99 -5.13 -9.42
C GLN A 307 -16.66 -4.18 -8.26
N ALA A 308 -16.46 -2.89 -8.54
CA ALA A 308 -16.21 -1.86 -7.52
C ALA A 308 -17.35 -1.79 -6.48
N SER A 309 -18.60 -1.97 -6.92
CA SER A 309 -19.76 -1.94 -6.03
C SER A 309 -19.75 -3.04 -4.97
N VAL A 310 -19.15 -4.21 -5.25
CA VAL A 310 -19.02 -5.32 -4.30
C VAL A 310 -18.17 -4.89 -3.11
N PHE A 311 -17.09 -4.15 -3.35
CA PHE A 311 -16.16 -3.73 -2.30
C PHE A 311 -16.74 -2.71 -1.32
N ARG A 312 -17.87 -2.08 -1.68
CA ARG A 312 -18.58 -1.12 -0.83
C ARG A 312 -19.66 -1.77 0.02
N LYS A 313 -20.10 -2.97 -0.33
CA LYS A 313 -21.18 -3.67 0.39
C LYS A 313 -20.60 -4.27 1.67
N VAL A 314 -21.07 -3.80 2.83
CA VAL A 314 -20.66 -4.31 4.15
C VAL A 314 -20.95 -5.81 4.30
N SER A 315 -22.01 -6.30 3.64
CA SER A 315 -22.43 -7.70 3.68
C SER A 315 -21.75 -8.58 2.63
N ALA A 316 -20.77 -8.07 1.86
CA ALA A 316 -20.11 -8.87 0.84
C ALA A 316 -19.31 -10.02 1.48
N THR A 317 -19.48 -11.22 0.94
CA THR A 317 -18.73 -12.40 1.35
C THR A 317 -17.32 -12.38 0.79
N LYS A 318 -16.40 -13.13 1.42
CA LYS A 318 -15.02 -13.26 0.90
C LYS A 318 -14.99 -13.80 -0.53
N ASP A 319 -15.86 -14.74 -0.87
CA ASP A 319 -15.92 -15.32 -2.22
C ASP A 319 -16.38 -14.30 -3.27
N GLU A 320 -17.39 -13.48 -2.96
CA GLU A 320 -17.81 -12.38 -3.84
C GLU A 320 -16.70 -11.35 -4.04
N ILE A 321 -15.98 -11.00 -2.96
CA ILE A 321 -14.87 -10.04 -3.01
C ILE A 321 -13.71 -10.59 -3.85
N ILE A 322 -13.37 -11.87 -3.69
CA ILE A 322 -12.31 -12.53 -4.43
C ILE A 322 -12.68 -12.59 -5.93
N ALA A 323 -13.90 -13.01 -6.25
CA ALA A 323 -14.37 -13.08 -7.64
C ALA A 323 -14.41 -11.70 -8.30
N ALA A 324 -14.95 -10.70 -7.62
CA ALA A 324 -14.99 -9.32 -8.12
C ALA A 324 -13.59 -8.74 -8.29
N GLY A 325 -12.71 -9.02 -7.33
CA GLY A 325 -11.31 -8.62 -7.35
C GLY A 325 -10.52 -9.20 -8.51
N GLU A 326 -10.68 -10.50 -8.79
CA GLU A 326 -10.04 -11.17 -9.92
C GLU A 326 -10.49 -10.57 -11.25
N LYS A 327 -11.79 -10.37 -11.43
CA LYS A 327 -12.35 -9.76 -12.65
C LYS A 327 -11.88 -8.31 -12.83
N ALA A 328 -11.86 -7.52 -11.76
CA ALA A 328 -11.34 -6.15 -11.79
C ALA A 328 -9.84 -6.11 -12.12
N MET A 329 -9.04 -7.01 -11.54
CA MET A 329 -7.60 -7.12 -11.82
C MET A 329 -7.34 -7.54 -13.27
N GLY A 330 -8.13 -8.47 -13.82
CA GLY A 330 -8.06 -8.85 -15.24
C GLY A 330 -8.22 -7.65 -16.17
N LEU A 331 -9.23 -6.80 -15.91
CA LEU A 331 -9.46 -5.56 -16.66
C LEU A 331 -8.30 -4.55 -16.50
N LEU A 332 -7.77 -4.37 -15.28
CA LEU A 332 -6.61 -3.50 -15.04
C LEU A 332 -5.36 -3.96 -15.82
N CYS A 333 -5.17 -5.26 -15.92
CA CYS A 333 -4.10 -5.89 -16.67
C CYS A 333 -4.36 -6.01 -18.18
N LYS A 334 -5.47 -5.42 -18.67
CA LYS A 334 -5.90 -5.40 -20.09
C LYS A 334 -6.19 -6.80 -20.65
N GLY A 335 -6.71 -7.70 -19.81
CA GLY A 335 -7.24 -9.00 -20.24
C GLY A 335 -8.64 -8.92 -20.82
N GLY A 336 -9.08 -10.01 -21.45
CA GLY A 336 -10.47 -10.19 -21.87
C GLY A 336 -11.40 -10.39 -20.66
N VAL A 337 -12.70 -10.13 -20.86
CA VAL A 337 -13.71 -10.21 -19.79
C VAL A 337 -13.85 -11.63 -19.21
N THR A 338 -13.59 -12.65 -20.03
CA THR A 338 -13.70 -14.06 -19.66
C THR A 338 -12.35 -14.69 -19.30
N ASP A 339 -11.25 -13.93 -19.38
CA ASP A 339 -9.92 -14.46 -19.10
C ASP A 339 -9.74 -14.61 -17.59
N SER A 340 -9.35 -15.79 -17.13
CA SER A 340 -8.75 -15.90 -15.81
C SER A 340 -7.40 -15.19 -15.76
N LEU A 341 -6.95 -14.79 -14.58
CA LEU A 341 -5.63 -14.18 -14.44
C LEU A 341 -4.50 -15.13 -14.85
N ASN A 342 -4.66 -16.43 -14.58
CA ASN A 342 -3.67 -17.44 -14.93
C ASN A 342 -3.55 -17.62 -16.45
N GLU A 343 -4.68 -17.63 -17.18
CA GLU A 343 -4.67 -17.62 -18.65
C GLU A 343 -4.09 -16.32 -19.20
N LEU A 344 -4.41 -15.18 -18.60
CA LEU A 344 -3.85 -13.89 -19.01
C LEU A 344 -2.33 -13.87 -18.83
N ARG A 345 -1.81 -14.44 -17.74
CA ARG A 345 -0.36 -14.61 -17.51
C ARG A 345 0.29 -15.43 -18.62
N LEU A 346 -0.30 -16.57 -18.98
CA LEU A 346 0.19 -17.42 -20.07
C LEU A 346 0.16 -16.69 -21.42
N LYS A 347 -0.95 -16.01 -21.76
CA LYS A 347 -1.07 -15.18 -22.98
C LYS A 347 0.00 -14.09 -23.03
N ARG A 348 0.24 -13.40 -21.90
CA ARG A 348 1.25 -12.34 -21.79
C ARG A 348 2.66 -12.88 -22.00
N PHE A 349 2.93 -14.05 -21.44
CA PHE A 349 4.20 -14.74 -21.66
C PHE A 349 4.40 -15.11 -23.12
N HIS A 350 3.42 -15.76 -23.77
CA HIS A 350 3.51 -16.10 -25.19
C HIS A 350 3.79 -14.88 -26.06
N ALA A 351 3.11 -13.76 -25.82
CA ALA A 351 3.39 -12.51 -26.53
C ALA A 351 4.84 -12.02 -26.34
N GLN A 352 5.35 -12.06 -25.10
CA GLN A 352 6.72 -11.62 -24.80
C GLN A 352 7.80 -12.53 -25.39
N VAL A 353 7.55 -13.85 -25.47
CA VAL A 353 8.47 -14.82 -26.08
C VAL A 353 8.54 -14.60 -27.60
N THR A 354 7.41 -14.36 -28.25
CA THR A 354 7.33 -14.12 -29.70
C THR A 354 8.02 -12.81 -30.11
N ASP A 355 8.02 -11.80 -29.24
CA ASP A 355 8.66 -10.49 -29.47
C ASP A 355 10.21 -10.51 -29.37
N ASN A 356 10.85 -11.67 -29.20
CA ASN A 356 12.32 -11.86 -29.19
C ASN A 356 13.10 -10.99 -28.17
N LYS A 357 12.46 -10.57 -27.07
CA LYS A 357 13.15 -9.86 -25.98
C LYS A 357 13.90 -10.85 -25.08
N THR A 358 14.98 -10.35 -24.47
CA THR A 358 15.76 -11.02 -23.43
C THR A 358 14.90 -11.47 -22.25
N ALA A 359 15.49 -12.24 -21.32
CA ALA A 359 14.88 -12.86 -20.14
C ALA A 359 13.58 -12.21 -19.63
N ILE A 360 12.50 -13.01 -19.56
CA ILE A 360 11.20 -12.54 -19.07
C ILE A 360 11.24 -12.48 -17.55
N HIS A 361 11.05 -11.29 -17.00
CA HIS A 361 10.94 -11.08 -15.56
C HIS A 361 9.49 -11.34 -15.11
N PRO A 362 9.28 -12.17 -14.07
CA PRO A 362 7.93 -12.48 -13.56
C PRO A 362 7.11 -11.25 -13.16
N ARG A 363 7.75 -10.15 -12.74
CA ARG A 363 7.06 -8.86 -12.43
C ARG A 363 6.32 -8.25 -13.62
N ASN A 364 6.67 -8.61 -14.85
CA ASN A 364 6.02 -8.11 -16.07
C ASN A 364 4.76 -8.90 -16.42
N LEU A 365 4.46 -9.98 -15.68
CA LEU A 365 3.23 -10.74 -15.80
C LEU A 365 2.17 -10.15 -14.85
N PRO A 366 0.87 -10.26 -15.18
CA PRO A 366 -0.20 -10.00 -14.22
C PRO A 366 -0.02 -10.82 -12.92
N PRO A 367 -0.53 -10.38 -11.76
CA PRO A 367 -0.56 -11.22 -10.56
C PRO A 367 -1.35 -12.52 -10.80
N THR A 368 -1.06 -13.58 -10.05
CA THR A 368 -1.87 -14.81 -10.06
C THR A 368 -3.24 -14.59 -9.41
N SER A 369 -4.16 -15.53 -9.60
CA SER A 369 -5.44 -15.53 -8.87
C SER A 369 -5.22 -15.60 -7.36
N SER A 370 -4.23 -16.38 -6.87
CA SER A 370 -3.92 -16.48 -5.44
C SER A 370 -3.40 -15.16 -4.85
N SER A 371 -2.43 -14.50 -5.49
CA SER A 371 -1.93 -13.21 -4.98
C SER A 371 -2.96 -12.10 -5.11
N THR A 372 -3.81 -12.16 -6.15
CA THR A 372 -4.94 -11.24 -6.32
C THR A 372 -6.00 -11.43 -5.25
N LYS A 373 -6.34 -12.66 -4.87
CA LYS A 373 -7.25 -12.95 -3.74
C LYS A 373 -6.87 -12.16 -2.49
N PHE A 374 -5.61 -12.25 -2.04
CA PHE A 374 -5.17 -11.52 -0.84
C PHE A 374 -5.06 -10.02 -1.06
N HIS A 375 -4.72 -9.57 -2.26
CA HIS A 375 -4.78 -8.14 -2.60
C HIS A 375 -6.21 -7.60 -2.50
N SER A 376 -7.19 -8.32 -3.02
CA SER A 376 -8.61 -7.98 -2.95
C SER A 376 -9.12 -7.95 -1.51
N LEU A 377 -8.73 -8.89 -0.67
CA LEU A 377 -9.09 -8.85 0.76
C LEU A 377 -8.55 -7.58 1.45
N ARG A 378 -7.31 -7.18 1.17
CA ARG A 378 -6.76 -5.93 1.71
C ARG A 378 -7.42 -4.67 1.14
N VAL A 379 -7.76 -4.68 -0.15
CA VAL A 379 -8.51 -3.59 -0.79
C VAL A 379 -9.89 -3.44 -0.13
N TYR A 380 -10.58 -4.55 0.13
CA TYR A 380 -11.86 -4.54 0.83
C TYR A 380 -11.70 -3.98 2.26
N HIS A 381 -10.74 -4.51 3.02
CA HIS A 381 -10.42 -4.02 4.37
C HIS A 381 -10.23 -2.51 4.40
N GLN A 382 -9.40 -1.97 3.50
CA GLN A 382 -9.14 -0.53 3.45
C GLN A 382 -10.37 0.29 3.05
N VAL A 383 -11.16 -0.18 2.08
CA VAL A 383 -12.39 0.51 1.66
C VAL A 383 -13.40 0.54 2.81
N GLN A 384 -13.56 -0.57 3.53
CA GLN A 384 -14.47 -0.67 4.67
C GLN A 384 -14.02 0.22 5.84
N GLU A 385 -12.72 0.25 6.13
CA GLU A 385 -12.15 1.16 7.14
C GLU A 385 -12.43 2.63 6.79
N TRP A 386 -12.21 3.05 5.53
CA TRP A 386 -12.55 4.40 5.07
C TRP A 386 -14.06 4.70 5.12
N MET A 387 -14.91 3.68 5.03
CA MET A 387 -16.35 3.79 5.20
C MET A 387 -16.81 3.74 6.67
N GLY A 388 -15.88 3.61 7.63
CA GLY A 388 -16.15 3.60 9.06
C GLY A 388 -16.42 2.22 9.65
N ASN A 389 -16.18 1.15 8.90
CA ASN A 389 -16.36 -0.23 9.38
C ASN A 389 -15.02 -0.79 9.85
N SER A 390 -14.91 -1.06 11.16
CA SER A 390 -13.73 -1.68 11.74
C SER A 390 -13.74 -3.20 11.50
N LEU A 391 -12.76 -3.70 10.77
CA LEU A 391 -12.59 -5.11 10.44
C LEU A 391 -11.23 -5.62 10.94
N PRO A 392 -11.15 -6.85 11.48
CA PRO A 392 -9.90 -7.41 12.01
C PRO A 392 -8.91 -7.72 10.87
N PRO A 393 -7.74 -7.05 10.77
CA PRO A 393 -6.86 -7.20 9.61
C PRO A 393 -6.43 -8.64 9.31
N GLU A 394 -6.26 -9.50 10.33
CA GLU A 394 -5.90 -10.92 10.15
C GLU A 394 -6.88 -11.70 9.28
N GLU A 395 -8.16 -11.32 9.28
CA GLU A 395 -9.17 -11.97 8.46
C GLU A 395 -9.15 -11.51 7.00
N TRP A 396 -8.44 -10.42 6.70
CA TRP A 396 -8.50 -9.68 5.45
C TRP A 396 -7.13 -9.51 4.78
N GLY A 397 -6.33 -10.57 4.80
CA GLY A 397 -5.09 -10.65 4.01
C GLY A 397 -3.85 -10.10 4.69
N TRP A 398 -3.90 -9.99 6.02
CA TRP A 398 -2.76 -9.72 6.89
C TRP A 398 -2.52 -10.88 7.86
N ARG A 399 -1.30 -10.95 8.41
CA ARG A 399 -0.97 -11.82 9.55
C ARG A 399 -0.03 -11.09 10.49
N ILE A 400 -0.04 -11.44 11.76
CA ILE A 400 0.92 -10.89 12.73
C ILE A 400 2.20 -11.72 12.71
N GLN A 401 3.34 -11.05 12.59
CA GLN A 401 4.65 -11.65 12.74
C GLN A 401 5.55 -10.68 13.52
N ASP A 402 6.19 -11.16 14.59
CA ASP A 402 7.06 -10.35 15.47
C ASP A 402 6.38 -9.05 15.96
N GLY A 403 5.09 -9.12 16.27
CA GLY A 403 4.30 -7.97 16.75
C GLY A 403 3.92 -6.95 15.67
N HIS A 404 4.10 -7.25 14.38
CA HIS A 404 3.76 -6.36 13.26
C HIS A 404 2.83 -7.04 12.26
N PHE A 405 1.98 -6.26 11.59
CA PHE A 405 1.18 -6.79 10.47
C PHE A 405 2.03 -6.95 9.21
N ILE A 406 2.02 -8.17 8.68
CA ILE A 406 2.68 -8.55 7.43
C ILE A 406 1.61 -8.97 6.41
N PRO A 407 1.66 -8.45 5.17
CA PRO A 407 0.71 -8.84 4.13
C PRO A 407 0.88 -10.31 3.71
N ILE A 408 -0.22 -11.05 3.64
CA ILE A 408 -0.24 -12.39 3.05
C ILE A 408 -0.16 -12.22 1.53
N HIS A 409 0.84 -12.82 0.90
CA HIS A 409 1.11 -12.60 -0.52
C HIS A 409 0.54 -13.69 -1.43
N SER A 410 0.33 -14.91 -0.92
CA SER A 410 -0.16 -16.07 -1.66
C SER A 410 -0.47 -17.20 -0.66
N ASP A 411 -1.39 -18.09 -1.03
CA ASP A 411 -1.66 -19.38 -0.36
C ASP A 411 -1.12 -20.59 -1.16
N GLN A 412 -0.38 -20.32 -2.23
CA GLN A 412 0.29 -21.31 -3.07
C GLN A 412 1.80 -21.33 -2.84
N ASP A 413 2.40 -22.49 -3.11
CA ASP A 413 3.83 -22.63 -3.24
C ASP A 413 4.43 -21.72 -4.33
N PRO A 414 5.74 -21.48 -4.33
CA PRO A 414 6.39 -20.64 -5.35
C PRO A 414 6.22 -21.15 -6.79
N ALA A 415 6.05 -22.45 -6.99
CA ALA A 415 5.91 -23.13 -8.28
C ALA A 415 5.23 -24.51 -8.08
N PRO A 416 4.66 -25.12 -9.13
CA PRO A 416 4.18 -26.50 -9.07
C PRO A 416 5.27 -27.48 -8.65
N GLN A 417 4.86 -28.58 -8.00
CA GLN A 417 5.76 -29.59 -7.46
C GLN A 417 6.75 -30.14 -8.51
N PHE A 418 6.27 -30.43 -9.72
CA PHE A 418 7.13 -30.95 -10.80
C PHE A 418 8.25 -29.99 -11.23
N LEU A 419 8.13 -28.69 -10.93
CA LEU A 419 9.20 -27.71 -11.14
C LEU A 419 10.09 -27.55 -9.92
N LEU A 420 9.51 -27.62 -8.72
CA LEU A 420 10.28 -27.57 -7.47
C LEU A 420 11.28 -28.74 -7.40
N GLU A 421 10.89 -29.92 -7.86
CA GLU A 421 11.77 -31.09 -7.98
C GLU A 421 12.97 -30.86 -8.91
N LEU A 422 12.84 -29.95 -9.90
CA LEU A 422 13.91 -29.59 -10.83
C LEU A 422 14.81 -28.47 -10.30
N VAL A 423 14.44 -27.81 -9.19
CA VAL A 423 15.24 -26.76 -8.57
C VAL A 423 16.50 -27.37 -7.96
N ARG A 424 17.65 -26.79 -8.28
CA ARG A 424 18.95 -27.25 -7.82
C ARG A 424 19.87 -26.12 -7.43
N CYS A 425 20.59 -26.28 -6.32
CA CYS A 425 21.71 -25.41 -5.99
C CYS A 425 23.03 -25.94 -6.56
N LYS A 426 24.02 -25.04 -6.67
CA LYS A 426 25.42 -25.35 -7.03
C LYS A 426 26.36 -25.09 -5.84
N CYS A 427 25.85 -25.23 -4.62
CA CYS A 427 26.61 -24.94 -3.41
C CYS A 427 27.70 -25.98 -3.20
N LYS A 428 28.96 -25.55 -3.17
CA LYS A 428 30.11 -26.44 -2.96
C LYS A 428 30.36 -26.79 -1.48
N PHE A 429 29.98 -25.91 -0.55
CA PHE A 429 30.33 -26.01 0.87
C PHE A 429 29.08 -25.85 1.74
N GLY A 430 28.26 -26.90 1.80
CA GLY A 430 27.05 -26.94 2.63
C GLY A 430 25.97 -25.92 2.25
N CYS A 431 24.78 -26.10 2.82
CA CYS A 431 23.62 -25.21 2.60
C CYS A 431 23.09 -24.61 3.92
N SER A 432 23.98 -24.38 4.89
CA SER A 432 23.62 -23.86 6.22
C SER A 432 23.31 -22.36 6.26
N THR A 433 23.63 -21.60 5.21
CA THR A 433 23.50 -20.13 5.19
C THR A 433 22.62 -19.65 4.04
N MET A 434 22.14 -18.40 4.11
CA MET A 434 21.42 -17.71 3.03
C MET A 434 22.28 -17.48 1.76
N ARG A 435 23.53 -17.97 1.71
CA ARG A 435 24.31 -18.08 0.48
C ARG A 435 23.78 -19.19 -0.43
N CYS A 436 23.13 -20.22 0.13
CA CYS A 436 22.43 -21.23 -0.64
C CYS A 436 21.18 -20.63 -1.30
N PRO A 437 21.02 -20.77 -2.63
CA PRO A 437 19.81 -20.31 -3.33
C PRO A 437 18.53 -21.00 -2.86
N CYS A 438 18.55 -22.33 -2.64
CA CYS A 438 17.37 -23.07 -2.15
C CYS A 438 16.91 -22.50 -0.80
N ARG A 439 17.80 -22.48 0.19
CA ARG A 439 17.53 -21.93 1.53
C ARG A 439 17.07 -20.47 1.48
N ARG A 440 17.71 -19.63 0.66
CA ARG A 440 17.34 -18.21 0.52
C ARG A 440 15.90 -18.05 0.03
N GLN A 441 15.46 -18.93 -0.88
CA GLN A 441 14.09 -18.91 -1.38
C GLN A 441 13.10 -19.56 -0.40
N GLY A 442 13.58 -20.23 0.64
CA GLY A 442 12.77 -21.02 1.57
C GLY A 442 12.44 -22.41 1.04
N LEU A 443 13.26 -22.95 0.14
CA LEU A 443 13.13 -24.29 -0.42
C LEU A 443 14.20 -25.21 0.16
N ASP A 444 13.86 -26.49 0.29
CA ASP A 444 14.82 -27.54 0.65
C ASP A 444 15.73 -27.91 -0.53
N CYS A 445 16.91 -28.45 -0.22
CA CYS A 445 17.79 -29.00 -1.21
C CYS A 445 17.30 -30.39 -1.63
N THR A 446 17.13 -30.59 -2.94
CA THR A 446 16.71 -31.87 -3.54
C THR A 446 17.92 -32.68 -4.02
N LEU A 447 17.70 -33.95 -4.36
CA LEU A 447 18.69 -34.82 -5.01
C LEU A 447 19.25 -34.22 -6.33
N ALA A 448 18.50 -33.32 -6.97
CA ALA A 448 18.94 -32.62 -8.18
C ALA A 448 20.05 -31.57 -7.94
N CYS A 449 20.31 -31.21 -6.67
CA CYS A 449 21.36 -30.26 -6.29
C CYS A 449 22.76 -30.81 -6.58
N LEU A 450 23.60 -30.02 -7.25
CA LEU A 450 24.82 -30.53 -7.90
C LEU A 450 25.78 -31.25 -6.95
N GLU A 451 26.23 -30.54 -5.91
CA GLU A 451 27.24 -31.04 -4.98
C GLU A 451 26.62 -31.54 -3.68
N CYS A 452 25.56 -30.89 -3.16
CA CYS A 452 24.95 -31.33 -1.92
C CYS A 452 23.99 -32.51 -2.09
N ARG A 453 23.37 -32.68 -3.26
CA ARG A 453 22.41 -33.76 -3.58
C ARG A 453 21.39 -34.03 -2.47
N GLY A 454 20.88 -32.99 -1.83
CA GLY A 454 19.94 -33.10 -0.71
C GLY A 454 20.55 -33.51 0.63
N ALA A 455 21.74 -34.12 0.66
CA ALA A 455 22.45 -34.51 1.87
C ALA A 455 23.21 -33.32 2.51
N CYS A 456 22.50 -32.27 2.89
CA CYS A 456 23.08 -31.10 3.56
C CYS A 456 22.17 -30.52 4.64
N ALA A 457 22.67 -29.51 5.36
CA ALA A 457 21.96 -28.80 6.43
C ALA A 457 20.70 -28.00 5.99
N ASN A 458 20.15 -28.26 4.81
CA ASN A 458 18.94 -27.64 4.26
C ASN A 458 18.05 -28.72 3.62
N MET A 459 17.82 -29.81 4.34
CA MET A 459 17.03 -30.97 3.93
C MET A 459 15.74 -31.04 4.76
N CYS A 460 14.64 -31.49 4.14
CA CYS A 460 13.39 -31.80 4.83
C CYS A 460 13.51 -33.14 5.57
N SER A 461 13.17 -33.20 6.86
CA SER A 461 13.25 -34.40 7.70
C SER A 461 12.08 -35.39 7.53
N HIS A 462 11.41 -35.43 6.37
CA HIS A 462 10.15 -36.18 6.19
C HIS A 462 10.22 -37.42 5.27
N HIS A 463 11.36 -38.09 5.15
CA HIS A 463 11.45 -39.36 4.40
C HIS A 463 12.19 -40.49 5.14
N GLN A 464 12.02 -40.58 6.46
CA GLN A 464 12.37 -41.78 7.22
C GLN A 464 11.14 -42.19 8.03
N ASP A 465 10.42 -43.18 7.50
CA ASP A 465 9.60 -44.19 8.19
C ASP A 465 8.45 -44.60 7.26
N ASP A 466 8.76 -45.47 6.30
CA ASP A 466 7.81 -46.40 5.67
C ASP A 466 8.63 -47.60 5.16
N SER A 467 9.27 -48.27 6.12
CA SER A 467 9.77 -49.63 5.95
C SER A 467 9.66 -50.32 7.30
N GLU A 468 8.43 -50.56 7.74
CA GLU A 468 8.17 -51.62 8.71
C GLU A 468 8.14 -52.95 7.96
N ASP A 469 8.96 -53.85 8.48
CA ASP A 469 9.24 -55.18 8.01
C ASP A 469 7.96 -56.03 7.88
N ILE A 470 7.82 -56.71 6.74
CA ILE A 470 6.96 -57.88 6.63
C ILE A 470 7.87 -59.10 6.77
N GLU A 471 7.83 -59.73 7.96
CA GLU A 471 8.23 -61.13 8.15
C GLU A 471 7.25 -62.09 7.45
#